data_AF-A0A8T4X7G0-F1
#
_entry.id   AF-A0A8T4X7G0-F1
#
_cell.length_a   1.000
_cell.length_b   1.000
_cell.length_c   1.000
_cell.angle_alpha   90.00
_cell.angle_beta   90.00
_cell.angle_gamma   90.00
#
_symmetry.space_group_name_H-M   'P 1'
#
loop_
_entity.id
_entity.type
_entity.pdbx_description
1 polymer ?
#
loop_
_entity_poly.entity_id
_entity_poly.type
_entity_poly.pdbx_seq_one_letter_code
_entity_poly.pdbx_strand_id
1 'polypeptide(L)'
;MITALYLAHLNPVTNAHVEIINELKNKADIVKIMPVIFKSGKMEINSKSFPFNFEIRKKMLRSIFGDSITITEDYTFFAPFKKYMPPLLSPKSWELRKQILKDVQGDFFSYTGDKTEGYMLKLYRLKPKIGQRRTLSATTVKENI
;
A
#
# COMPACT_ATOMS: atom_id res chain seq x y z
N MET A 1 -0.28 -8.28 -19.88
CA MET A 1 0.49 -7.86 -18.70
C MET A 1 -0.46 -7.34 -17.65
N ILE A 2 -0.45 -7.93 -16.47
CA ILE A 2 -1.31 -7.60 -15.33
C ILE A 2 -0.42 -7.11 -14.18
N THR A 3 -0.77 -5.96 -13.60
CA THR A 3 -0.09 -5.41 -12.42
C THR A 3 -0.95 -5.59 -11.16
N ALA A 4 -0.41 -6.27 -10.15
CA ALA A 4 -0.97 -6.29 -8.81
C ALA A 4 -0.48 -5.06 -8.02
N LEU A 5 -1.42 -4.29 -7.46
CA LEU A 5 -1.14 -3.14 -6.61
C LEU A 5 -1.34 -3.54 -5.15
N TYR A 6 -0.29 -3.48 -4.35
CA TYR A 6 -0.38 -3.70 -2.92
C TYR A 6 -0.19 -2.39 -2.15
N LEU A 7 -1.31 -1.83 -1.69
CA LEU A 7 -1.38 -0.60 -0.91
C LEU A 7 -1.46 -1.01 0.56
N ALA A 8 -0.43 -0.71 1.35
CA ALA A 8 -0.38 -1.18 2.73
C ALA A 8 0.50 -0.31 3.62
N HIS A 9 0.24 -0.36 4.92
CA HIS A 9 1.03 0.37 5.92
C HIS A 9 2.43 -0.20 6.13
N LEU A 10 2.60 -1.52 6.07
CA LEU A 10 3.89 -2.24 6.14
C LEU A 10 4.77 -1.82 7.33
N ASN A 11 4.18 -1.72 8.50
CA ASN A 11 4.79 -1.12 9.66
C ASN A 11 4.62 -1.98 10.92
N PRO A 12 5.54 -2.92 11.19
CA PRO A 12 6.65 -3.36 10.31
C PRO A 12 6.17 -4.28 9.17
N VAL A 13 7.09 -4.66 8.28
CA VAL A 13 6.87 -5.81 7.37
C VAL A 13 6.78 -7.09 8.23
N THR A 14 5.81 -7.96 7.93
CA THR A 14 5.50 -9.16 8.74
C THR A 14 5.37 -10.36 7.81
N ASN A 15 5.37 -11.57 8.35
CA ASN A 15 5.20 -12.80 7.56
C ASN A 15 3.89 -12.81 6.77
N ALA A 16 2.81 -12.22 7.29
CA ALA A 16 1.56 -12.09 6.55
C ALA A 16 1.72 -11.21 5.30
N HIS A 17 2.49 -10.12 5.38
CA HIS A 17 2.84 -9.33 4.21
C HIS A 17 3.64 -10.15 3.20
N VAL A 18 4.57 -10.99 3.68
CA VAL A 18 5.39 -11.85 2.81
C VAL A 18 4.54 -12.87 2.05
N GLU A 19 3.62 -13.54 2.74
CA GLU A 19 2.67 -14.49 2.14
C GLU A 19 1.80 -13.82 1.08
N ILE A 20 1.25 -12.64 1.38
CA ILE A 20 0.43 -11.86 0.44
C ILE A 20 1.23 -11.55 -0.82
N ILE A 21 2.45 -11.02 -0.67
CA ILE A 21 3.30 -10.65 -1.81
C ILE A 21 3.61 -11.87 -2.68
N ASN A 22 3.92 -13.02 -2.08
CA ASN A 22 4.13 -14.26 -2.82
C ASN A 22 2.87 -14.72 -3.57
N GLU A 23 1.69 -14.60 -2.94
CA GLU A 23 0.42 -14.89 -3.61
C GLU A 23 0.16 -13.96 -4.81
N LEU A 24 0.50 -12.67 -4.68
CA LEU A 24 0.37 -11.70 -5.76
C LEU A 24 1.32 -11.98 -6.92
N LYS A 25 2.56 -12.41 -6.65
CA LYS A 25 3.52 -12.81 -7.69
C LYS A 25 3.04 -13.98 -8.54
N ASN A 26 2.20 -14.87 -7.98
CA ASN A 26 1.60 -15.98 -8.71
C ASN A 26 0.37 -15.57 -9.54
N LYS A 27 -0.16 -14.36 -9.33
CA LYS A 27 -1.44 -13.89 -9.91
C LYS A 27 -1.28 -12.69 -10.85
N ALA A 28 -0.08 -12.15 -10.96
CA ALA A 28 0.22 -10.96 -11.76
C ALA A 28 1.67 -11.02 -12.29
N ASP A 29 1.90 -10.38 -13.43
CA ASP A 29 3.22 -10.29 -14.04
C ASP A 29 4.12 -9.31 -13.26
N ILE A 30 3.52 -8.24 -12.72
CA ILE A 30 4.21 -7.21 -11.94
C ILE A 30 3.52 -7.05 -10.59
N VAL A 31 4.30 -7.04 -9.52
CA VAL A 31 3.83 -6.71 -8.17
C VAL A 31 4.39 -5.35 -7.77
N LYS A 32 3.52 -4.35 -7.73
CA LYS A 32 3.84 -2.98 -7.30
C LYS A 32 3.38 -2.77 -5.86
N ILE A 33 4.34 -2.62 -4.96
CA ILE A 33 4.13 -2.39 -3.53
C ILE A 33 4.29 -0.91 -3.24
N MET A 34 3.29 -0.33 -2.58
CA MET A 34 3.28 1.08 -2.22
C MET A 34 3.00 1.21 -0.72
N PRO A 35 4.06 1.27 0.11
CA PRO A 35 3.91 1.62 1.51
C PRO A 35 3.19 2.96 1.65
N VAL A 36 2.23 3.07 2.56
CA VAL A 36 1.53 4.34 2.81
C VAL A 36 2.53 5.37 3.35
N ILE A 37 2.57 6.57 2.77
CA ILE A 37 3.42 7.67 3.22
C ILE A 37 2.55 8.89 3.52
N PHE A 38 2.81 9.56 4.63
CA PHE A 38 2.19 10.84 4.96
C PHE A 38 3.27 11.92 4.93
N LYS A 39 3.09 12.98 4.15
CA LYS A 39 4.05 14.10 4.07
C LYS A 39 3.42 15.42 4.52
N SER A 40 4.19 16.22 5.25
CA SER A 40 3.95 17.66 5.45
C SER A 40 5.08 18.42 4.77
N GLY A 41 4.79 19.05 3.63
CA GLY A 41 5.81 19.62 2.76
C GLY A 41 6.77 18.52 2.26
N LYS A 42 8.07 18.66 2.56
CA LYS A 42 9.11 17.68 2.19
C LYS A 42 9.37 16.60 3.25
N MET A 43 8.76 16.70 4.43
CA MET A 43 9.02 15.80 5.55
C MET A 43 7.98 14.68 5.62
N GLU A 44 8.42 13.44 5.77
CA GLU A 44 7.55 12.31 6.13
C GLU A 44 7.13 12.42 7.60
N ILE A 45 5.84 12.25 7.86
CA ILE A 45 5.25 12.27 9.18
C ILE A 45 5.18 10.84 9.70
N ASN A 46 5.99 10.55 10.72
CA ASN A 46 5.95 9.31 11.46
C ASN A 46 5.24 9.53 12.80
N SER A 47 4.69 8.47 13.38
CA SER A 47 4.05 8.52 14.71
C SER A 47 4.46 7.32 15.54
N LYS A 48 4.10 7.29 16.83
CA LYS A 48 4.33 6.09 17.67
C LYS A 48 3.70 4.83 17.06
N SER A 49 2.54 4.98 16.41
CA SER A 49 1.86 3.89 15.70
C SER A 49 2.49 3.59 14.34
N PHE A 50 3.27 4.52 13.79
CA PHE A 50 4.00 4.50 12.50
C PHE A 50 5.49 4.83 12.67
N PRO A 51 6.27 4.01 13.38
CA PRO A 51 7.66 4.34 13.72
C PRO A 51 8.63 4.24 12.54
N PHE A 52 8.32 3.46 11.50
CA PHE A 52 9.23 3.23 10.38
C PHE A 52 8.90 4.12 9.17
N ASN A 53 9.87 4.94 8.75
CA ASN A 53 9.77 5.73 7.53
C ASN A 53 9.78 4.84 6.26
N PHE A 54 9.51 5.45 5.10
CA PHE A 54 9.48 4.74 3.83
C PHE A 54 10.79 4.00 3.53
N GLU A 55 11.94 4.66 3.72
CA GLU A 55 13.24 4.07 3.39
C GLU A 55 13.56 2.82 4.22
N ILE A 56 13.20 2.80 5.51
CA ILE A 56 13.36 1.60 6.35
C ILE A 56 12.44 0.48 5.86
N ARG A 57 11.16 0.77 5.60
CA ARG A 57 10.20 -0.24 5.10
C ARG A 57 10.61 -0.79 3.74
N LYS A 58 11.14 0.06 2.85
CA LYS A 58 11.71 -0.33 1.55
C LYS A 58 12.91 -1.25 1.70
N LYS A 59 13.83 -0.97 2.63
CA LYS A 59 14.96 -1.86 2.93
C LYS A 59 14.48 -3.22 3.43
N MET A 60 13.49 -3.27 4.33
CA MET A 60 12.90 -4.52 4.82
C MET A 60 12.26 -5.36 3.69
N LEU A 61 11.56 -4.71 2.75
CA LEU A 61 11.01 -5.41 1.58
C LEU A 61 12.11 -5.92 0.64
N ARG A 62 13.10 -5.08 0.35
CA ARG A 62 14.24 -5.45 -0.52
C ARG A 62 15.08 -6.59 0.05
N SER A 63 15.27 -6.65 1.36
CA SER A 63 16.01 -7.76 1.98
C SER A 63 15.33 -9.11 1.82
N ILE A 64 14.01 -9.14 1.58
CA ILE A 64 13.23 -10.37 1.43
C ILE A 64 13.03 -10.72 -0.05
N PHE A 65 12.70 -9.72 -0.88
CA PHE A 65 12.24 -9.94 -2.24
C PHE A 65 13.22 -9.49 -3.32
N GLY A 66 14.31 -8.80 -2.96
CA GLY A 66 15.27 -8.23 -3.90
C GLY A 66 14.56 -7.35 -4.94
N ASP A 67 14.90 -7.57 -6.21
CA ASP A 67 14.33 -6.87 -7.36
C ASP A 67 13.10 -7.57 -7.95
N SER A 68 12.57 -8.62 -7.31
CA SER A 68 11.38 -9.33 -7.81
C SER A 68 10.06 -8.60 -7.62
N ILE A 69 10.10 -7.41 -7.02
CA ILE A 69 8.96 -6.53 -6.74
C ILE A 69 9.33 -5.07 -7.05
N THR A 70 8.34 -4.28 -7.41
CA THR A 70 8.50 -2.85 -7.62
C THR A 70 8.00 -2.09 -6.39
N ILE A 71 8.87 -1.34 -5.71
CA ILE A 71 8.49 -0.57 -4.51
C ILE A 71 8.52 0.92 -4.86
N THR A 72 7.40 1.62 -4.72
CA THR A 72 7.30 3.06 -5.04
C THR A 72 6.67 3.88 -3.93
N GLU A 73 6.90 5.20 -3.98
CA GLU A 73 6.31 6.21 -3.09
C GLU A 73 4.93 6.70 -3.58
N ASP A 74 4.35 6.04 -4.58
CA ASP A 74 3.17 6.55 -5.30
C ASP A 74 1.88 6.58 -4.46
N TYR A 75 1.90 5.96 -3.28
CA TYR A 75 0.83 6.05 -2.28
C TYR A 75 1.18 7.05 -1.16
N THR A 76 1.48 8.27 -1.57
CA THR A 76 1.80 9.39 -0.69
C THR A 76 0.62 10.34 -0.50
N PHE A 77 0.28 10.63 0.75
CA PHE A 77 -0.70 11.64 1.14
C PHE A 77 0.00 12.91 1.57
N PHE A 78 -0.41 14.06 1.04
CA PHE A 78 0.14 15.36 1.42
C PHE A 78 -0.83 16.12 2.34
N ALA A 79 -0.33 16.72 3.41
CA ALA A 79 -1.16 17.53 4.30
C ALA A 79 -1.84 18.69 3.52
N PRO A 80 -3.12 19.03 3.82
CA PRO A 80 -4.00 18.40 4.81
C PRO A 80 -4.71 17.14 4.29
N PHE A 81 -4.65 16.05 5.05
CA PHE A 81 -5.13 14.71 4.64
C PHE A 81 -6.64 14.59 4.45
N LYS A 82 -7.44 15.46 5.07
CA LYS A 82 -8.90 15.47 4.93
C LYS A 82 -9.35 15.62 3.48
N LYS A 83 -8.50 16.17 2.61
CA LYS A 83 -8.76 16.34 1.16
C LYS A 83 -8.89 15.01 0.40
N TYR A 84 -8.49 13.88 0.98
CA TYR A 84 -8.56 12.56 0.35
C TYR A 84 -9.72 11.69 0.87
N MET A 85 -10.57 12.20 1.76
CA MET A 85 -11.67 11.41 2.33
C MET A 85 -12.96 11.52 1.50
N PRO A 86 -13.70 10.42 1.27
CA PRO A 86 -15.08 10.50 0.80
C PRO A 86 -15.97 11.22 1.83
N PRO A 87 -17.09 11.87 1.44
CA PRO A 87 -17.70 11.93 0.10
C PRO A 87 -17.09 12.99 -0.84
N LEU A 88 -16.13 13.78 -0.37
CA LEU A 88 -15.47 14.84 -1.12
C LEU A 88 -14.34 14.26 -1.97
N LEU A 89 -14.65 13.46 -3.01
CA LEU A 89 -13.66 12.99 -3.99
C LEU A 89 -13.04 14.19 -4.75
N SER A 90 -12.10 14.84 -4.08
CA SER A 90 -11.56 16.13 -4.48
C SER A 90 -10.58 15.96 -5.65
N PRO A 91 -10.17 17.05 -6.31
CA PRO A 91 -9.07 17.01 -7.27
C PRO A 91 -7.82 16.32 -6.69
N LYS A 92 -7.56 16.44 -5.37
CA LYS A 92 -6.45 15.76 -4.69
C LYS A 92 -6.66 14.24 -4.58
N SER A 93 -7.89 13.78 -4.37
CA SER A 93 -8.22 12.34 -4.45
C SER A 93 -7.91 11.78 -5.85
N TRP A 94 -8.27 12.51 -6.92
CA TRP A 94 -7.96 12.09 -8.28
C TRP A 94 -6.47 12.17 -8.59
N GLU A 95 -5.75 13.15 -8.04
CA GLU A 95 -4.31 13.25 -8.13
C GLU A 95 -3.62 12.05 -7.47
N LEU A 96 -4.03 11.66 -6.26
CA LEU A 96 -3.54 10.46 -5.59
C LEU A 96 -3.79 9.20 -6.43
N ARG A 97 -4.98 9.08 -7.01
CA ARG A 97 -5.28 7.95 -7.92
C ARG A 97 -4.33 7.93 -9.11
N LYS A 98 -4.03 9.09 -9.72
CA LYS A 98 -3.06 9.19 -10.82
C LYS A 98 -1.66 8.81 -10.37
N GLN A 99 -1.25 9.20 -9.15
CA GLN A 99 0.03 8.80 -8.56
C GLN A 99 0.10 7.28 -8.40
N ILE A 100 -0.88 6.64 -7.75
CA ILE A 100 -0.94 5.19 -7.55
C ILE A 100 -0.77 4.43 -8.88
N LEU A 101 -1.46 4.90 -9.94
CA LEU A 101 -1.45 4.29 -11.26
C LEU A 101 -0.32 4.74 -12.17
N LYS A 102 0.62 5.55 -11.66
CA LYS A 102 1.82 5.93 -12.39
C LYS A 102 2.60 4.68 -12.78
N ASP A 103 3.02 4.61 -14.04
CA ASP A 103 3.79 3.49 -14.60
C ASP A 103 3.06 2.13 -14.56
N VAL A 104 1.73 2.11 -14.31
CA VAL A 104 0.90 0.91 -14.42
C VAL A 104 0.38 0.80 -15.84
N GLN A 105 0.90 -0.19 -16.58
CA GLN A 105 0.49 -0.46 -17.95
C GLN A 105 -0.46 -1.65 -18.02
N GLY A 106 -1.46 -1.57 -18.90
CA GLY A 106 -2.42 -2.64 -19.13
C GLY A 106 -3.39 -2.85 -17.97
N ASP A 107 -3.72 -4.12 -17.71
CA ASP A 107 -4.67 -4.49 -16.66
C ASP A 107 -4.04 -4.43 -15.28
N PHE A 108 -4.86 -4.09 -14.28
CA PHE A 108 -4.40 -4.06 -12.90
C PHE A 108 -5.54 -4.40 -11.93
N PHE A 109 -5.14 -4.78 -10.72
CA PHE A 109 -6.04 -4.89 -9.57
C PHE A 109 -5.31 -4.48 -8.31
N SER A 110 -6.03 -3.92 -7.34
CA SER A 110 -5.48 -3.70 -6.00
C SER A 110 -5.79 -4.87 -5.08
N TYR A 111 -4.92 -5.15 -4.14
CA TYR A 111 -5.14 -6.14 -3.09
C TYR A 111 -5.34 -5.45 -1.75
N THR A 112 -6.34 -5.90 -1.01
CA THR A 112 -6.53 -5.54 0.40
C THR A 112 -7.09 -6.73 1.17
N GLY A 113 -6.68 -6.86 2.44
CA GLY A 113 -7.25 -7.81 3.39
C GLY A 113 -8.41 -7.24 4.21
N ASP A 114 -8.73 -5.94 4.04
CA ASP A 114 -9.73 -5.21 4.81
C ASP A 114 -10.93 -4.83 3.92
N LYS A 115 -12.14 -5.17 4.38
CA LYS A 115 -13.38 -4.89 3.64
C LYS A 115 -13.67 -3.39 3.50
N THR A 116 -13.39 -2.61 4.55
CA THR A 116 -13.59 -1.16 4.58
C THR A 116 -12.60 -0.48 3.64
N GLU A 117 -11.34 -0.90 3.67
CA GLU A 117 -10.33 -0.45 2.70
C GLU A 117 -10.75 -0.84 1.28
N GLY A 118 -11.28 -2.04 1.06
CA GLY A 118 -11.82 -2.47 -0.22
C GLY A 118 -12.93 -1.55 -0.73
N TYR A 119 -13.83 -1.08 0.13
CA TYR A 119 -14.85 -0.11 -0.26
C TYR A 119 -14.23 1.21 -0.71
N MET A 120 -13.26 1.72 0.05
CA MET A 120 -12.52 2.94 -0.32
C MET A 120 -11.85 2.79 -1.69
N LEU A 121 -11.09 1.71 -1.90
CA LEU A 121 -10.42 1.45 -3.17
C LEU A 121 -11.40 1.33 -4.34
N LYS A 122 -12.61 0.81 -4.10
CA LYS A 122 -13.68 0.78 -5.11
C LYS A 122 -14.16 2.18 -5.49
N LEU A 123 -14.33 3.09 -4.52
CA LEU A 123 -14.65 4.51 -4.79
C LEU A 123 -13.57 5.17 -5.64
N TYR A 124 -12.30 4.83 -5.39
CA TYR A 124 -11.15 5.28 -6.18
C TYR A 124 -11.01 4.57 -7.54
N ARG A 125 -11.90 3.65 -7.90
CA ARG A 125 -11.83 2.83 -9.12
C ARG A 125 -10.48 2.10 -9.26
N LEU A 126 -9.97 1.57 -8.14
CA LEU A 126 -8.70 0.82 -8.07
C LEU A 126 -8.87 -0.70 -8.17
N LYS A 127 -10.07 -1.19 -8.54
CA LYS A 127 -10.36 -2.61 -8.79
C LYS A 127 -9.87 -3.54 -7.65
N PRO A 128 -10.36 -3.37 -6.40
CA PRO A 128 -9.87 -4.15 -5.26
C PRO A 128 -10.30 -5.61 -5.35
N LYS A 129 -9.36 -6.53 -5.10
CA LYS A 129 -9.58 -7.94 -4.78
C LYS A 129 -9.36 -8.14 -3.28
N ILE A 130 -10.40 -8.59 -2.60
CA ILE A 130 -10.37 -8.85 -1.16
C ILE A 130 -9.76 -10.23 -0.94
N GLY A 131 -8.61 -10.29 -0.26
CA GLY A 131 -8.00 -11.54 0.17
C GLY A 131 -8.67 -12.16 1.40
N GLN A 132 -8.39 -13.43 1.69
CA GLN A 132 -8.83 -14.06 2.95
C GLN A 132 -7.98 -13.53 4.12
N ARG A 133 -8.62 -13.29 5.28
CA ARG A 133 -7.97 -12.76 6.49
C ARG A 133 -6.96 -13.79 7.02
N ARG A 134 -5.66 -13.48 6.97
CA ARG A 134 -4.59 -14.30 7.56
C ARG A 134 -4.47 -14.01 9.06
N THR A 135 -4.16 -15.03 9.85
CA THR A 135 -4.27 -15.05 11.33
C THR A 135 -3.23 -14.21 12.07
N LEU A 136 -2.11 -13.82 11.43
CA LEU A 136 -1.02 -13.06 12.03
C LEU A 136 -1.06 -11.59 11.58
N SER A 137 -1.70 -10.72 12.37
CA SER A 137 -1.79 -9.29 12.08
C SER A 137 -0.57 -8.52 12.57
N ALA A 138 -0.22 -7.41 11.90
CA ALA A 138 0.86 -6.51 12.36
C ALA A 138 0.62 -5.93 13.76
N THR A 139 -0.64 -5.89 14.22
CA THR A 139 -1.01 -5.48 15.58
C THR A 139 -0.46 -6.46 16.62
N THR A 140 -0.60 -7.76 16.37
CA THR A 140 -0.09 -8.83 17.26
C THR A 140 1.43 -8.84 17.35
N VAL A 141 2.13 -8.50 16.26
CA VAL A 141 3.60 -8.38 16.27
C VAL A 141 4.06 -7.17 17.10
N LYS A 142 3.30 -6.06 17.09
CA LYS A 142 3.61 -4.87 17.89
C LYS A 142 3.46 -5.07 19.40
N GLU A 143 2.57 -5.96 19.83
CA GLU A 143 2.36 -6.26 21.25
C GLU A 143 3.45 -7.17 21.85
N ASN A 144 4.25 -7.82 20.99
CA ASN A 144 5.31 -8.75 21.39
C ASN A 144 6.74 -8.18 21.24
N ILE A 145 6.89 -6.85 21.06
CA ILE A 145 8.17 -6.13 21.01
C ILE A 145 8.28 -5.18 22.20
#